data_AF-A0AAV7VMA5-F1
#
_entry.id   AF-A0AAV7VMA5-F1
#
_cell.length_a   1.000
_cell.length_b   1.000
_cell.length_c   1.000
_cell.angle_alpha   90.00
_cell.angle_beta   90.00
_cell.angle_gamma   90.00
#
_symmetry.space_group_name_H-M   'P 1'
#
loop_
_entity.id
_entity.type
_entity.pdbx_description
1 polymer ?
#
loop_
_entity_poly.entity_id
_entity_poly.type
_entity_poly.pdbx_seq_one_letter_code
_entity_poly.pdbx_strand_id
1 'polypeptide(L)'
;MWMQNAVYFQQFLGPDVEPVTAGIRARLIRNAPPHMKGALLALLGPAEGRPVGDVVSLMAQLEGLDRQKSARAVGQDNKYKGGESTIKVTRRQTWIDLLNAGVKKEEIDWKPTPYLINKWKALQRRQKEKKAFDEKQPSAPPMEESEKEKNRIWEK
;
A
#
# COMPACT_ATOMS: atom_id res chain seq x y z
N MET A 1 -63.05 -6.30 -18.41
CA MET A 1 -61.73 -5.65 -18.34
C MET A 1 -60.84 -6.58 -17.53
N TRP A 2 -59.90 -7.29 -18.15
CA TRP A 2 -59.12 -8.34 -17.49
C TRP A 2 -57.80 -7.73 -17.01
N MET A 3 -57.63 -7.62 -15.69
CA MET A 3 -56.36 -7.19 -15.09
C MET A 3 -55.40 -8.38 -15.06
N GLN A 4 -54.31 -8.29 -15.81
CA GLN A 4 -53.21 -9.24 -15.75
C GLN A 4 -52.34 -8.89 -14.53
N ASN A 5 -52.35 -9.76 -13.52
CA ASN A 5 -51.44 -9.66 -12.39
C ASN A 5 -50.11 -10.31 -12.78
N ALA A 6 -49.06 -9.51 -12.94
CA ALA A 6 -47.70 -10.02 -13.09
C ALA A 6 -47.16 -10.42 -11.71
N VAL A 7 -46.96 -11.73 -11.50
CA VAL A 7 -46.25 -12.25 -10.34
C VAL A 7 -44.75 -12.14 -10.62
N TYR A 8 -44.09 -11.17 -9.99
CA TYR A 8 -42.64 -11.04 -10.07
C TYR A 8 -41.99 -12.07 -9.14
N PHE A 9 -41.41 -13.12 -9.70
CA PHE A 9 -40.53 -14.01 -8.95
C PHE A 9 -39.20 -13.31 -8.69
N GLN A 10 -39.03 -12.79 -7.48
CA GLN A 10 -37.79 -12.19 -7.02
C GLN A 10 -36.79 -13.29 -6.62
N GLN A 11 -36.28 -14.05 -7.60
CA GLN A 11 -35.26 -15.09 -7.38
C GLN A 11 -33.83 -14.52 -7.46
N PHE A 12 -33.59 -13.30 -6.95
CA PHE A 12 -32.23 -12.80 -6.86
C PHE A 12 -31.52 -13.47 -5.68
N LEU A 13 -30.89 -14.61 -5.94
CA LEU A 13 -29.92 -15.20 -5.03
C LEU A 13 -28.63 -14.39 -5.13
N GLY A 14 -28.16 -13.89 -3.99
CA GLY A 14 -26.89 -13.17 -3.92
C GLY A 14 -25.70 -14.05 -4.36
N PRO A 15 -24.58 -13.42 -4.76
CA PRO A 15 -23.41 -14.15 -5.27
C PRO A 15 -22.80 -15.13 -4.26
N ASP A 16 -23.04 -14.91 -2.96
CA ASP A 16 -22.53 -15.79 -1.90
C ASP A 16 -23.20 -17.16 -1.89
N VAL A 17 -24.41 -17.27 -2.45
CA VAL A 17 -25.20 -18.51 -2.50
C VAL A 17 -24.92 -19.30 -3.79
N GLU A 18 -24.21 -18.70 -4.75
CA GLU A 18 -23.85 -19.37 -5.99
C GLU A 18 -22.83 -20.49 -5.72
N PRO A 19 -22.99 -21.69 -6.30
CA PRO A 19 -22.04 -22.77 -6.11
C PRO A 19 -20.74 -22.50 -6.89
N VAL A 20 -19.61 -22.82 -6.26
CA VAL A 20 -18.32 -22.77 -6.94
C VAL A 20 -18.23 -23.89 -7.98
N THR A 21 -18.12 -23.49 -9.25
CA THR A 21 -17.99 -24.42 -10.38
C THR A 21 -16.54 -24.77 -10.68
N ALA A 22 -16.33 -25.88 -11.40
CA ALA A 22 -15.01 -26.27 -11.95
C ALA A 22 -14.34 -25.13 -12.73
N GLY A 23 -15.11 -24.32 -13.44
CA GLY A 23 -14.62 -23.17 -14.21
C GLY A 23 -14.06 -22.06 -13.32
N ILE A 24 -14.75 -21.74 -12.22
CA ILE A 24 -14.28 -20.77 -11.22
C ILE A 24 -13.00 -21.26 -10.56
N ARG A 25 -12.99 -22.54 -10.13
CA ARG A 25 -11.80 -23.20 -9.57
C ARG A 25 -10.59 -23.14 -10.50
N ALA A 26 -10.77 -23.51 -11.78
CA ALA A 26 -9.68 -23.49 -12.77
C ALA A 26 -9.13 -22.08 -13.00
N ARG A 27 -9.99 -21.06 -13.04
CA ARG A 27 -9.57 -19.66 -13.17
C ARG A 27 -8.78 -19.17 -11.96
N LEU A 28 -9.23 -19.51 -10.75
CA LEU A 28 -8.53 -19.16 -9.50
C LEU A 28 -7.13 -19.79 -9.45
N ILE A 29 -7.02 -21.08 -9.74
CA ILE A 29 -5.72 -21.79 -9.72
C ILE A 29 -4.78 -21.26 -10.82
N ARG A 30 -5.32 -20.94 -12.00
CA ARG A 30 -4.53 -20.43 -13.13
C ARG A 30 -3.88 -19.08 -12.81
N ASN A 31 -4.63 -18.17 -12.17
CA ASN A 31 -4.17 -16.82 -11.85
C ASN A 31 -3.40 -16.73 -10.52
N ALA A 32 -3.36 -17.81 -9.74
CA ALA A 32 -2.68 -17.82 -8.45
C ALA A 32 -1.15 -17.86 -8.58
N PRO A 33 -0.42 -17.23 -7.64
CA PRO A 33 1.03 -17.37 -7.50
C PRO A 33 1.45 -18.84 -7.33
N PRO A 34 2.64 -19.25 -7.82
CA PRO A 34 3.08 -20.66 -7.80
C PRO A 34 3.05 -21.31 -6.41
N HIS A 35 3.38 -20.55 -5.35
CA HIS A 35 3.41 -21.04 -3.98
C HIS A 35 2.01 -21.28 -3.38
N MET A 36 0.96 -20.65 -3.93
CA MET A 36 -0.42 -20.80 -3.43
C MET A 36 -1.19 -21.90 -4.15
N LYS A 37 -0.75 -22.31 -5.35
CA LYS A 37 -1.49 -23.28 -6.18
C LYS A 37 -1.76 -24.60 -5.44
N GLY A 38 -0.80 -25.12 -4.69
CA GLY A 38 -0.97 -26.34 -3.91
C GLY A 38 -2.03 -26.20 -2.81
N ALA A 39 -2.01 -25.10 -2.08
CA ALA A 39 -2.99 -24.82 -1.04
C ALA A 39 -4.40 -24.59 -1.63
N LEU A 40 -4.50 -23.85 -2.73
CA LEU A 40 -5.75 -23.65 -3.44
C LEU A 40 -6.31 -24.94 -4.03
N LEU A 41 -5.47 -25.84 -4.52
CA LEU A 41 -5.89 -27.16 -4.99
C LEU A 41 -6.48 -28.00 -3.85
N ALA A 42 -5.84 -27.99 -2.67
CA ALA A 42 -6.31 -28.71 -1.50
C ALA A 42 -7.62 -28.11 -0.94
N LEU A 43 -7.79 -26.79 -1.01
CA LEU A 43 -8.96 -26.07 -0.51
C LEU A 43 -10.15 -26.16 -1.47
N LEU A 44 -9.91 -25.92 -2.77
CA LEU A 44 -10.95 -25.82 -3.80
C LEU A 44 -11.35 -27.18 -4.37
N GLY A 45 -10.51 -28.21 -4.22
CA GLY A 45 -10.85 -29.58 -4.60
C GLY A 45 -12.15 -30.08 -3.96
N PRO A 46 -12.29 -30.06 -2.62
CA PRO A 46 -13.50 -30.48 -1.93
C PRO A 46 -14.60 -29.40 -1.84
N ALA A 47 -14.33 -28.18 -2.32
CA ALA A 47 -15.26 -27.05 -2.27
C ALA A 47 -16.09 -26.88 -3.54
N GLU A 48 -15.91 -27.74 -4.55
CA GLU A 48 -16.71 -27.76 -5.75
C GLU A 48 -18.18 -28.07 -5.41
N GLY A 49 -19.10 -27.21 -5.86
CA GLY A 49 -20.53 -27.28 -5.50
C GLY A 49 -20.91 -26.62 -4.17
N ARG A 50 -19.94 -26.09 -3.40
CA ARG A 50 -20.24 -25.31 -2.17
C ARG A 50 -20.52 -23.85 -2.51
N PRO A 51 -21.33 -23.15 -1.68
CA PRO A 51 -21.59 -21.73 -1.87
C PRO A 51 -20.29 -20.91 -1.79
N VAL A 52 -20.18 -19.89 -2.63
CA VAL A 52 -19.02 -18.98 -2.68
C VAL A 52 -18.68 -18.40 -1.31
N GLY A 53 -19.68 -18.05 -0.49
CA GLY A 53 -19.46 -17.48 0.85
C GLY A 53 -18.63 -18.37 1.78
N ASP A 54 -18.85 -19.69 1.74
CA ASP A 54 -18.08 -20.66 2.53
C ASP A 54 -16.64 -20.73 2.04
N VAL A 55 -16.46 -20.73 0.72
CA VAL A 55 -15.13 -20.81 0.10
C VAL A 55 -14.32 -19.55 0.36
N VAL A 56 -14.96 -18.37 0.36
CA VAL A 56 -14.33 -17.10 0.72
C VAL A 56 -13.88 -17.11 2.18
N SER A 57 -14.69 -17.65 3.09
CA SER A 57 -14.33 -17.79 4.50
C SER A 57 -13.11 -18.70 4.69
N LEU A 58 -13.05 -19.81 3.96
CA LEU A 58 -11.90 -20.73 3.95
C LEU A 58 -10.64 -20.08 3.34
N MET A 59 -10.80 -19.27 2.28
CA MET A 59 -9.71 -18.52 1.65
C MET A 59 -9.14 -17.44 2.59
N ALA A 60 -10.00 -16.76 3.37
CA ALA A 60 -9.57 -15.76 4.34
C ALA A 60 -8.69 -16.37 5.46
N GLN A 61 -9.00 -17.60 5.88
CA GLN A 61 -8.16 -18.35 6.81
C GLN A 61 -6.79 -18.70 6.20
N LEU A 62 -6.74 -18.98 4.90
CA LEU A 62 -5.50 -19.25 4.19
C LEU A 62 -4.60 -18.00 4.05
N GLU A 63 -5.19 -16.83 3.78
CA GLU A 63 -4.42 -15.57 3.72
C GLU A 63 -3.78 -15.22 5.08
N GLY A 64 -4.44 -15.58 6.19
CA GLY A 64 -3.86 -15.46 7.53
C GLY A 64 -2.57 -16.27 7.72
N LEU A 65 -2.44 -17.43 7.08
CA LEU A 65 -1.26 -18.29 7.17
C LEU A 65 -0.05 -17.71 6.42
N ASP A 66 -0.25 -17.06 5.28
CA ASP A 66 0.84 -16.42 4.52
C ASP A 66 1.42 -15.22 5.28
N ARG A 67 0.57 -14.43 5.95
CA ARG A 67 1.02 -13.35 6.85
C ARG A 67 1.84 -13.92 8.01
N GLN A 68 1.44 -15.06 8.58
CA GLN A 68 2.15 -15.69 9.69
C GLN A 68 3.50 -16.32 9.27
N LYS A 69 3.60 -16.91 8.08
CA LYS A 69 4.88 -17.41 7.53
C LYS A 69 5.84 -16.26 7.18
N SER A 70 5.33 -15.15 6.65
CA SER A 70 6.16 -13.98 6.34
C SER A 70 6.77 -13.33 7.59
N ALA A 71 6.10 -13.42 8.75
CA ALA A 71 6.62 -12.94 10.03
C ALA A 71 7.73 -13.83 10.61
N ARG A 72 7.72 -15.14 10.32
CA ARG A 72 8.77 -16.09 10.77
C ARG A 72 9.98 -16.15 9.84
N ALA A 73 9.88 -15.63 8.63
CA ALA A 73 10.96 -15.61 7.64
C ALA A 73 11.79 -14.31 7.65
N VAL A 74 11.66 -13.45 8.67
CA VAL A 74 12.49 -12.24 8.85
C VAL A 74 13.78 -12.59 9.60
N GLY A 75 14.46 -13.63 9.14
CA GLY A 75 15.66 -14.14 9.79
C GLY A 75 16.33 -15.22 8.97
N GLN A 76 16.64 -14.94 7.70
CA GLN A 76 17.69 -15.64 6.97
C GLN A 76 17.99 -14.91 5.65
N ASP A 77 19.17 -14.30 5.64
CA ASP A 77 20.14 -14.25 4.56
C ASP A 77 19.60 -14.36 3.13
N ASN A 78 19.69 -13.24 2.40
CA ASN A 78 19.89 -13.36 0.97
C ASN A 78 20.85 -12.26 0.47
N LYS A 79 22.10 -12.68 0.30
CA LYS A 79 23.08 -12.05 -0.59
C LYS A 79 22.51 -12.06 -2.01
N TYR A 80 21.87 -10.98 -2.42
CA TYR A 80 21.67 -10.70 -3.84
C TYR A 80 22.71 -9.72 -4.33
N LYS A 81 23.47 -10.21 -5.32
CA LYS A 81 24.48 -9.53 -6.10
C LYS A 81 23.97 -8.19 -6.64
N GLY A 82 24.89 -7.23 -6.71
CA GLY A 82 24.66 -5.86 -7.14
C GLY A 82 23.88 -5.74 -8.45
N GLY A 83 22.82 -4.95 -8.39
CA GLY A 83 22.05 -4.46 -9.51
C GLY A 83 21.25 -3.28 -8.99
N GLU A 84 21.77 -2.08 -9.25
CA GLU A 84 21.14 -0.76 -9.15
C GLU A 84 19.95 -0.64 -8.18
N SER A 85 20.19 -0.02 -7.03
CA SER A 85 19.21 0.30 -5.98
C SER A 85 17.98 1.00 -6.54
N THR A 86 17.03 0.23 -7.07
CA THR A 86 15.77 0.73 -7.58
C THR A 86 14.96 1.06 -6.35
N ILE A 87 14.83 2.36 -6.08
CA ILE A 87 14.03 2.91 -4.99
C ILE A 87 12.66 2.21 -5.00
N LYS A 88 12.42 1.33 -4.00
CA LYS A 88 11.19 0.54 -3.85
C LYS A 88 10.06 1.41 -3.29
N VAL A 89 9.69 2.47 -3.99
CA VAL A 89 8.55 3.30 -3.61
C VAL A 89 7.35 2.86 -4.44
N THR A 90 6.26 2.51 -3.76
CA THR A 90 5.02 2.08 -4.42
C THR A 90 4.38 3.27 -5.11
N ARG A 91 3.67 3.02 -6.23
CA ARG A 91 2.92 4.06 -6.96
C ARG A 91 2.01 4.88 -6.03
N ARG A 92 1.34 4.20 -5.08
CA ARG A 92 0.46 4.83 -4.09
C ARG A 92 1.24 5.77 -3.16
N GLN A 93 2.40 5.36 -2.68
CA GLN A 93 3.23 6.20 -1.82
C GLN A 93 3.74 7.44 -2.57
N THR A 94 4.24 7.26 -3.80
CA THR A 94 4.66 8.37 -4.66
C THR A 94 3.52 9.37 -4.86
N TRP A 95 2.30 8.87 -5.09
CA TRP A 95 1.13 9.71 -5.28
C TRP A 95 0.75 10.52 -4.04
N ILE A 96 0.72 9.88 -2.87
CA ILE A 96 0.43 10.56 -1.60
C ILE A 96 1.46 11.65 -1.32
N ASP A 97 2.75 11.35 -1.53
CA ASP A 97 3.83 12.31 -1.32
C ASP A 97 3.72 13.51 -2.28
N LEU A 98 3.29 13.30 -3.53
CA LEU A 98 3.05 14.37 -4.50
C LEU A 98 1.89 15.28 -4.06
N LEU A 99 0.80 14.71 -3.59
CA LEU A 99 -0.33 15.48 -3.07
C LEU A 99 0.04 16.28 -1.82
N ASN A 100 0.75 15.67 -0.88
CA ASN A 100 1.24 16.34 0.33
C ASN A 100 2.23 17.47 0.01
N ALA A 101 2.98 17.36 -1.09
CA ALA A 101 3.86 18.41 -1.59
C ALA A 101 3.11 19.55 -2.32
N GLY A 102 1.78 19.50 -2.40
CA GLY A 102 0.93 20.52 -3.03
C GLY A 102 0.80 20.39 -4.55
N VAL A 103 1.17 19.25 -5.13
CA VAL A 103 0.96 19.02 -6.56
C VAL A 103 -0.54 18.81 -6.81
N LYS A 104 -1.09 19.60 -7.71
CA LYS A 104 -2.50 19.51 -8.13
C LYS A 104 -2.83 18.12 -8.67
N LYS A 105 -3.99 17.60 -8.28
CA LYS A 105 -4.44 16.25 -8.67
C LYS A 105 -4.52 16.13 -10.19
N GLU A 106 -4.99 17.16 -10.87
CA GLU A 106 -5.18 17.18 -12.33
C GLU A 106 -3.85 16.99 -13.09
N GLU A 107 -2.72 17.37 -12.50
CA GLU A 107 -1.40 17.23 -13.12
C GLU A 107 -0.82 15.81 -13.00
N ILE A 108 -1.21 15.08 -11.96
CA ILE A 108 -0.71 13.73 -11.65
C ILE A 108 -1.71 12.67 -12.11
N ASP A 109 -2.98 13.03 -12.27
CA ASP A 109 -4.02 12.13 -12.72
C ASP A 109 -3.78 11.63 -14.13
N TRP A 110 -4.10 10.35 -14.32
CA TRP A 110 -3.85 9.60 -15.57
C TRP A 110 -2.39 9.51 -15.99
N LYS A 111 -1.42 9.90 -15.14
CA LYS A 111 0.00 9.80 -15.49
C LYS A 111 0.58 8.40 -15.20
N PRO A 112 1.47 7.91 -16.08
CA PRO A 112 2.11 6.61 -15.91
C PRO A 112 3.08 6.63 -14.72
N THR A 113 3.33 5.47 -14.11
CA THR A 113 4.15 5.35 -12.89
C THR A 113 5.57 5.92 -13.02
N PRO A 114 6.29 5.75 -14.15
CA PRO A 114 7.60 6.37 -14.34
C PRO A 114 7.59 7.90 -14.25
N TYR A 115 6.52 8.54 -14.77
CA TYR A 115 6.36 9.99 -14.70
C TYR A 115 6.21 10.48 -13.26
N LEU A 116 5.40 9.79 -12.45
CA LEU A 116 5.21 10.11 -11.04
C LEU A 116 6.51 9.96 -10.25
N ILE A 117 7.28 8.89 -10.50
CA ILE A 117 8.57 8.65 -9.84
C ILE A 117 9.57 9.77 -10.15
N ASN A 118 9.64 10.20 -11.42
CA ASN A 118 10.54 11.29 -11.81
C ASN A 118 10.14 12.62 -11.14
N LYS A 119 8.84 12.93 -11.09
CA LYS A 119 8.32 14.14 -10.43
C LYS A 119 8.58 14.10 -8.92
N TRP A 120 8.42 12.96 -8.29
CA TRP A 120 8.71 12.75 -6.87
C TRP A 120 10.21 12.87 -6.56
N LYS A 121 11.10 12.29 -7.39
CA LYS A 121 12.56 12.47 -7.25
C LYS A 121 12.97 13.95 -7.32
N ALA A 122 12.37 14.71 -8.22
CA ALA A 122 12.63 16.15 -8.34
C ALA A 122 12.22 16.93 -7.08
N LEU A 123 11.08 16.57 -6.47
CA LEU A 123 10.65 17.17 -5.20
C LEU A 123 11.55 16.80 -4.04
N GLN A 124 11.96 15.53 -3.94
CA GLN A 124 12.90 15.08 -2.92
C GLN A 124 14.23 15.85 -3.00
N ARG A 125 14.71 16.11 -4.21
CA ARG A 125 15.90 16.94 -4.44
C ARG A 125 15.69 18.38 -3.96
N ARG A 126 14.58 19.02 -4.32
CA ARG A 126 14.24 20.38 -3.85
C ARG A 126 14.11 20.46 -2.33
N GLN A 127 13.53 19.45 -1.68
CA GLN A 127 13.41 19.40 -0.22
C GLN A 127 14.77 19.27 0.46
N LYS A 128 15.68 18.44 -0.09
CA LYS A 128 17.06 18.32 0.41
C LYS A 128 17.84 19.63 0.24
N GLU A 129 17.68 20.31 -0.89
CA GLU A 129 18.31 21.61 -1.15
C GLU A 129 17.82 22.69 -0.17
N LYS A 130 16.52 22.74 0.14
CA LYS A 130 15.98 23.65 1.17
C LYS A 130 16.52 23.33 2.56
N LYS A 131 16.52 22.06 2.98
CA LYS A 131 17.07 21.66 4.28
C LYS A 131 18.56 22.02 4.41
N ALA A 132 19.35 21.77 3.37
CA ALA A 132 20.78 22.11 3.36
C ALA A 132 21.05 23.63 3.36
N PHE A 133 20.12 24.43 2.85
CA PHE A 133 20.18 25.89 2.93
C PHE A 133 19.83 26.40 4.33
N ASP A 134 18.76 25.87 4.94
CA ASP A 134 18.36 26.23 6.31
C ASP A 134 19.41 25.79 7.34
N GLU A 135 20.07 24.64 7.14
CA GLU A 135 21.16 24.15 8.00
C GLU A 135 22.46 24.96 7.84
N LYS A 136 22.63 25.69 6.73
CA LYS A 136 23.78 26.58 6.50
C LYS A 136 23.55 28.02 6.94
N GLN A 137 22.35 28.39 7.38
CA GLN A 137 22.20 29.63 8.12
C GLN A 137 22.78 29.40 9.52
N PRO A 138 23.88 30.06 9.91
CA PRO A 138 24.30 30.02 11.30
C PRO A 138 23.14 30.60 12.11
N SER A 139 22.61 29.80 13.04
CA SER A 139 21.87 30.34 14.17
C SER A 139 22.74 31.47 14.71
N ALA A 140 22.23 32.70 14.65
CA ALA A 140 22.90 33.86 15.24
C ALA A 140 23.43 33.43 16.62
N PRO A 141 24.71 33.72 16.95
CA PRO A 141 25.21 33.42 18.29
C PRO A 141 24.24 34.06 19.29
N PRO A 142 23.82 33.34 20.34
CA PRO A 142 23.00 33.94 21.39
C PRO A 142 23.84 35.08 22.00
N MET A 143 23.51 36.32 21.63
CA MET A 143 24.01 37.51 22.31
C MET A 143 23.27 37.63 23.63
N GLU A 144 23.58 36.76 24.60
CA GLU A 144 23.09 36.86 25.97
C GLU A 144 24.18 36.44 26.97
N GLU A 145 25.35 37.08 26.92
CA GLU A 145 26.27 36.97 28.06
C GLU A 145 27.12 38.24 28.33
N SER A 146 27.04 39.28 27.49
CA SER A 146 27.83 40.51 27.69
C SER A 146 27.10 41.64 28.45
N GLU A 147 25.81 41.50 28.74
CA GLU A 147 25.03 42.54 29.46
C GLU A 147 24.83 42.25 30.96
N LYS A 148 25.00 41.00 31.42
CA LYS A 148 24.91 40.69 32.86
C LYS A 148 26.17 41.06 33.64
N GLU A 149 27.34 41.12 33.00
CA GLU A 149 28.60 41.46 33.70
C GLU A 149 28.77 42.98 33.93
N LYS A 150 28.14 43.84 33.12
CA LYS A 150 28.23 45.30 33.29
C LYS A 150 27.42 45.83 34.47
N ASN A 151 26.35 45.14 34.86
CA ASN A 151 25.50 45.52 35.99
C ASN A 151 26.01 44.99 37.34
N ARG A 152 27.12 44.24 37.37
CA ARG A 152 27.72 43.71 38.60
C ARG A 152 28.82 44.62 39.19
N ILE A 153 29.23 45.65 38.45
CA ILE A 153 30.36 46.51 38.81
C ILE A 153 29.92 47.75 39.62
N TRP A 154 28.62 47.98 39.82
CA TRP A 154 28.09 49.13 40.57
C TRP A 154 27.41 48.80 41.92
N GLU A 155 27.48 47.56 42.41
CA GLU A 155 26.78 47.15 43.63
C GLU A 155 27.66 46.65 44.79
N LYS A 156 28.98 46.86 44.79
CA LYS A 156 29.83 46.68 45.99
C LYS A 156 30.95 47.70 46.10
#